data_AF-A0A2T4J7S7-F1
#
_entry.id   AF-A0A2T4J7S7-F1
#
_cell.length_a   1.000
_cell.length_b   1.000
_cell.length_c   1.000
_cell.angle_alpha   90.00
_cell.angle_beta   90.00
_cell.angle_gamma   90.00
#
_symmetry.space_group_name_H-M   'P 1'
#
loop_
_entity.id
_entity.type
_entity.pdbx_description
1 polymer ?
#
loop_
_entity_poly.entity_id
_entity_poly.type
_entity_poly.pdbx_seq_one_letter_code
_entity_poly.pdbx_strand_id
1 'polypeptide(L)'
;MHWRDNTPDLGPVIATVDILQARGYRTGVIFDANAGYKLTDRYQDDAQLAYLLGLPATDVFVVPKGQQADPFLLDFASKSDAIVVSNDRFRDRIADYPALSAPGRLIRGGWQDGKVNLTLPEA
;
A
#
# COMPACT_ATOMS: atom_id res chain seq x y z
N MET A 1 -0.03 6.20 2.87
CA MET A 1 -0.65 7.14 3.84
C MET A 1 0.15 8.43 4.04
N HIS A 2 1.48 8.39 4.26
CA HIS A 2 2.29 9.60 4.51
C HIS A 2 2.88 10.20 3.22
N TRP A 3 2.06 10.58 2.23
CA TRP A 3 2.57 11.04 0.93
C TRP A 3 2.55 12.56 0.70
N ARG A 4 1.63 13.33 1.31
CA ARG A 4 1.57 14.79 1.08
C ARG A 4 2.62 15.56 1.88
N ASP A 5 2.52 15.50 3.21
CA ASP A 5 3.36 16.31 4.11
C ASP A 5 3.89 15.47 5.28
N ASN A 6 4.11 14.17 5.03
CA ASN A 6 4.39 13.17 6.05
C ASN A 6 3.30 13.05 7.15
N THR A 7 2.14 13.66 6.93
CA THR A 7 0.93 13.50 7.75
C THR A 7 0.17 12.24 7.31
N PRO A 8 -0.34 11.43 8.26
CA PRO A 8 -1.26 10.35 7.94
C PRO A 8 -2.47 10.85 7.15
N ASP A 9 -2.64 10.34 5.92
CA ASP A 9 -3.77 10.72 5.09
C ASP A 9 -4.24 9.53 4.25
N LEU A 10 -5.57 9.33 4.20
CA LEU A 10 -6.23 8.32 3.40
C LEU A 10 -6.38 8.75 1.94
N GLY A 11 -6.48 10.03 1.64
CA GLY A 11 -6.71 10.55 0.29
C GLY A 11 -5.68 10.10 -0.75
N PRO A 12 -4.35 10.09 -0.47
CA PRO A 12 -3.39 9.53 -1.42
C PRO A 12 -3.52 8.02 -1.58
N VAL A 13 -3.99 7.30 -0.56
CA VAL A 13 -4.23 5.85 -0.64
C VAL A 13 -5.45 5.59 -1.53
N ILE A 14 -6.56 6.30 -1.31
CA ILE A 14 -7.77 6.24 -2.15
C ILE A 14 -7.41 6.55 -3.60
N ALA A 15 -6.74 7.67 -3.86
CA ALA A 15 -6.32 8.03 -5.22
C ALA A 15 -5.39 6.98 -5.87
N THR A 16 -4.53 6.33 -5.09
CA THR A 16 -3.69 5.23 -5.60
C THR A 16 -4.54 4.03 -6.01
N VAL A 17 -5.50 3.63 -5.16
CA VAL A 17 -6.43 2.54 -5.45
C VAL A 17 -7.24 2.84 -6.71
N ASP A 18 -7.81 4.04 -6.82
CA ASP A 18 -8.60 4.46 -7.98
C ASP A 18 -7.77 4.40 -9.27
N ILE A 19 -6.53 4.91 -9.23
CA ILE A 19 -5.62 4.90 -10.38
C ILE A 19 -5.28 3.47 -10.82
N LEU A 20 -5.07 2.54 -9.87
CA LEU A 20 -4.77 1.15 -10.18
C LEU A 20 -6.00 0.41 -10.73
N GLN A 21 -7.17 0.58 -10.11
CA GLN A 21 -8.41 -0.02 -10.61
C GLN A 21 -8.80 0.49 -11.99
N ALA A 22 -8.65 1.78 -12.25
CA ALA A 22 -8.90 2.38 -13.57
C ALA A 22 -7.97 1.82 -14.67
N ARG A 23 -6.81 1.28 -14.28
CA ARG A 23 -5.87 0.58 -15.18
C ARG A 23 -6.08 -0.93 -15.24
N GLY A 24 -7.13 -1.45 -14.59
CA GLY A 24 -7.52 -2.86 -14.64
C GLY A 24 -6.85 -3.74 -13.59
N TYR A 25 -6.13 -3.18 -12.62
CA TYR A 25 -5.52 -3.97 -11.55
C TYR A 25 -6.53 -4.32 -10.46
N ARG A 26 -6.52 -5.58 -10.00
CA ARG A 26 -7.06 -5.92 -8.68
C ARG A 26 -6.11 -5.36 -7.61
N THR A 27 -6.66 -4.57 -6.70
CA THR A 27 -5.85 -3.83 -5.72
C THR A 27 -6.23 -4.22 -4.31
N GLY A 28 -5.23 -4.50 -3.48
CA GLY A 28 -5.39 -4.64 -2.04
C GLY A 28 -4.45 -3.72 -1.27
N VAL A 29 -4.76 -3.46 -0.01
CA VAL A 29 -3.99 -2.54 0.84
C VAL A 29 -3.62 -3.21 2.16
N ILE A 30 -2.34 -3.17 2.51
CA ILE A 30 -1.85 -3.63 3.80
C ILE A 30 -1.45 -2.42 4.65
N PHE A 31 -1.96 -2.37 5.87
CA PHE A 31 -1.75 -1.28 6.83
C PHE A 31 -0.98 -1.76 8.06
N ASP A 32 -0.17 -0.87 8.62
CA ASP A 32 0.40 -1.06 9.95
C ASP A 32 -0.70 -1.12 11.02
N ALA A 33 -0.43 -1.81 12.13
CA ALA A 33 -1.37 -1.95 13.25
C ALA A 33 -1.83 -0.61 13.87
N ASN A 34 -1.10 0.47 13.61
CA ASN A 34 -1.42 1.82 14.10
C ASN A 34 -2.14 2.71 13.07
N ALA A 35 -2.43 2.20 11.88
CA ALA A 35 -3.01 3.01 10.80
C ALA A 35 -4.35 3.64 11.20
N GLY A 36 -5.25 2.85 11.82
CA GLY A 36 -6.54 3.36 12.30
C GLY A 36 -6.41 4.55 13.24
N TYR A 37 -5.51 4.44 14.23
CA TYR A 37 -5.26 5.52 15.19
C TYR A 37 -4.68 6.76 14.50
N LYS A 38 -3.71 6.57 13.59
CA LYS A 38 -3.11 7.68 12.84
C LYS A 38 -4.12 8.41 11.94
N LEU A 39 -5.13 7.70 11.42
CA LEU A 39 -6.08 8.24 10.44
C LEU A 39 -7.35 8.80 11.09
N THR A 40 -7.78 8.25 12.22
CA THR A 40 -9.11 8.54 12.81
C THR A 40 -9.10 8.77 14.32
N ASP A 41 -7.92 8.82 14.94
CA ASP A 41 -7.71 8.95 16.39
C ASP A 41 -8.36 7.84 17.25
N ARG A 42 -8.65 6.69 16.63
CA ARG A 42 -9.16 5.49 17.31
C ARG A 42 -8.73 4.22 16.55
N TYR A 43 -8.84 3.08 17.21
CA TYR A 43 -8.61 1.80 16.55
C TYR A 43 -9.55 1.63 15.36
N GLN A 44 -9.00 1.15 14.23
CA GLN A 44 -9.78 0.70 13.07
C GLN A 44 -9.27 -0.67 12.64
N ASP A 45 -10.20 -1.59 12.38
CA ASP A 45 -9.91 -2.90 11.81
C ASP A 45 -9.98 -2.89 10.27
N ASP A 46 -9.72 -4.06 9.67
CA ASP A 46 -9.72 -4.30 8.22
C ASP A 46 -11.00 -3.81 7.55
N ALA A 47 -12.15 -4.14 8.13
CA ALA A 47 -13.46 -3.84 7.56
C ALA A 47 -13.73 -2.33 7.55
N GLN A 48 -13.35 -1.64 8.63
CA GLN A 48 -13.54 -0.20 8.74
C GLN A 48 -12.64 0.58 7.78
N LEU A 49 -11.36 0.19 7.65
CA LEU A 49 -10.48 0.81 6.67
C LEU A 49 -10.87 0.47 5.23
N ALA A 50 -11.34 -0.75 4.97
CA ALA A 50 -11.86 -1.13 3.66
C ALA A 50 -13.05 -0.26 3.23
N TYR A 51 -13.98 0.00 4.15
CA TYR A 51 -15.10 0.91 3.90
C TYR A 51 -14.62 2.31 3.51
N LEU A 52 -13.63 2.86 4.21
CA LEU A 52 -13.06 4.18 3.88
C LEU A 52 -12.34 4.21 2.53
N LEU A 53 -11.81 3.07 2.08
CA LEU A 53 -11.15 2.93 0.78
C LEU A 53 -12.09 2.56 -0.37
N GLY A 54 -13.36 2.25 -0.10
CA GLY A 54 -14.27 1.71 -1.12
C GLY A 54 -13.85 0.31 -1.61
N LEU A 55 -13.11 -0.45 -0.80
CA LEU A 55 -12.64 -1.79 -1.14
C LEU A 55 -13.45 -2.87 -0.39
N PRO A 56 -13.51 -4.10 -0.92
CA PRO A 56 -13.97 -5.25 -0.14
C PRO A 56 -13.06 -5.47 1.08
N ALA A 57 -13.64 -5.88 2.21
CA ALA A 57 -12.87 -6.18 3.43
C ALA A 57 -11.81 -7.27 3.22
N THR A 58 -12.00 -8.17 2.25
CA THR A 58 -11.02 -9.22 1.90
C THR A 58 -9.79 -8.68 1.18
N ASP A 59 -9.83 -7.45 0.66
CA ASP A 59 -8.73 -6.81 -0.06
C ASP A 59 -7.98 -5.79 0.82
N VAL A 60 -8.34 -5.67 2.10
CA VAL A 60 -7.63 -4.84 3.09
C VAL A 60 -7.18 -5.69 4.27
N PHE A 61 -5.95 -5.48 4.71
CA PHE A 61 -5.38 -6.21 5.84
C PHE A 61 -4.63 -5.26 6.77
N VAL A 62 -5.08 -5.15 8.02
CA VAL A 62 -4.35 -4.47 9.09
C VAL A 62 -3.53 -5.52 9.83
N VAL A 63 -2.22 -5.32 9.87
CA VAL A 63 -1.35 -6.28 10.54
C VAL A 63 -1.64 -6.36 12.05
N PRO A 64 -1.39 -7.51 12.69
CA PRO A 64 -1.59 -7.65 14.12
C PRO A 64 -0.76 -6.66 14.94
N LYS A 65 -1.25 -6.32 16.13
CA LYS A 65 -0.56 -5.42 17.06
C LYS A 65 0.88 -5.89 17.32
N GLY A 66 1.82 -4.94 17.26
CA GLY A 66 3.25 -5.20 17.48
C GLY A 66 3.98 -5.67 16.22
N GLN A 67 3.29 -5.78 15.08
CA GLN A 67 3.88 -6.13 13.80
C GLN A 67 3.88 -4.93 12.84
N GLN A 68 4.71 -5.03 11.79
CA GLN A 68 4.84 -4.02 10.73
C GLN A 68 4.20 -4.54 9.45
N ALA A 69 3.71 -3.64 8.60
CA ALA A 69 3.09 -4.00 7.31
C ALA A 69 4.08 -4.63 6.32
N ASP A 70 5.29 -4.09 6.26
CA ASP A 70 6.30 -4.42 5.26
C ASP A 70 6.57 -5.93 5.06
N PRO A 71 6.79 -6.77 6.09
CA PRO A 71 7.04 -8.20 5.86
C PRO A 71 5.84 -8.90 5.24
N PHE A 72 4.61 -8.53 5.63
CA PHE A 72 3.40 -9.12 5.07
C PHE A 72 3.21 -8.72 3.61
N LEU A 73 3.49 -7.45 3.29
CA LEU A 73 3.42 -6.91 1.93
C LEU A 73 4.43 -7.60 1.01
N LEU A 74 5.68 -7.70 1.45
CA LEU A 74 6.74 -8.34 0.68
C LEU A 74 6.53 -9.86 0.55
N ASP A 75 6.11 -10.53 1.63
CA ASP A 75 5.81 -11.97 1.60
C ASP A 75 4.67 -12.28 0.63
N PHE A 76 3.56 -11.55 0.70
CA PHE A 76 2.44 -11.70 -0.23
C PHE A 76 2.85 -11.46 -1.68
N ALA A 77 3.56 -10.35 -1.94
CA ALA A 77 3.99 -10.01 -3.28
C ALA A 77 5.02 -10.99 -3.83
N SER A 78 5.89 -11.56 -3.00
CA SER A 78 6.90 -12.54 -3.45
C SER A 78 6.31 -13.87 -3.88
N LYS A 79 5.13 -14.23 -3.34
CA LYS A 79 4.41 -15.49 -3.61
C LYS A 79 3.33 -15.37 -4.68
N SER A 80 3.18 -14.19 -5.27
CA SER A 80 2.17 -13.88 -6.28
C SER A 80 2.79 -13.10 -7.43
N ASP A 81 1.98 -12.77 -8.45
CA ASP A 81 2.40 -11.87 -9.53
C ASP A 81 2.09 -10.39 -9.23
N ALA A 82 1.81 -10.07 -7.96
CA ALA A 82 1.49 -8.71 -7.56
C ALA A 82 2.70 -7.78 -7.65
N ILE A 83 2.41 -6.53 -8.06
CA ILE A 83 3.32 -5.40 -7.91
C ILE A 83 3.10 -4.74 -6.55
N VAL A 84 4.15 -4.16 -5.98
CA VAL A 84 4.10 -3.40 -4.73
C VAL A 84 4.17 -1.92 -5.03
N VAL A 85 3.17 -1.14 -4.61
CA VAL A 85 3.22 0.33 -4.70
C VAL A 85 3.63 0.90 -3.35
N SER A 86 4.80 1.53 -3.28
CA SER A 86 5.30 2.14 -2.04
C SER A 86 6.22 3.33 -2.29
N ASN A 87 6.30 4.24 -1.31
CA ASN A 87 7.35 5.26 -1.27
C ASN A 87 8.60 4.77 -0.49
N ASP A 88 8.57 3.61 0.15
CA ASP A 88 9.76 2.96 0.67
C ASP A 88 10.43 2.09 -0.41
N ARG A 89 11.76 1.97 -0.35
CA ARG A 89 12.54 1.07 -1.20
C ARG A 89 12.77 -0.29 -0.54
N PHE A 90 12.43 -0.44 0.74
CA PHE A 90 12.64 -1.65 1.53
C PHE A 90 14.09 -2.15 1.47
N ARG A 91 15.08 -1.24 1.47
CA ARG A 91 16.49 -1.57 1.18
C ARG A 91 17.03 -2.70 2.05
N ASP A 92 16.64 -2.71 3.32
CA ASP A 92 17.11 -3.68 4.30
C ASP A 92 16.37 -5.03 4.24
N ARG A 93 15.29 -5.12 3.45
CA ARG A 93 14.43 -6.32 3.35
C ARG A 93 14.40 -6.93 1.96
N ILE A 94 14.53 -6.12 0.92
CA ILE A 94 14.38 -6.55 -0.48
C ILE A 94 15.39 -7.64 -0.86
N ALA A 95 16.56 -7.67 -0.20
CA ALA A 95 17.58 -8.70 -0.37
C ALA A 95 17.04 -10.11 -0.05
N ASP A 96 16.08 -10.23 0.87
CA ASP A 96 15.44 -11.48 1.25
C ASP A 96 14.32 -11.89 0.25
N TYR A 97 13.94 -11.00 -0.66
CA TYR A 97 12.88 -11.18 -1.65
C TYR A 97 13.40 -10.95 -3.08
N PRO A 98 14.25 -11.85 -3.62
CA PRO A 98 14.90 -11.65 -4.92
C PRO A 98 13.89 -11.48 -6.08
N ALA A 99 12.73 -12.13 -6.01
CA ALA A 99 11.67 -11.96 -7.00
C ALA A 99 11.14 -10.51 -7.09
N LEU A 100 11.17 -9.76 -5.99
CA LEU A 100 10.72 -8.37 -5.94
C LEU A 100 11.80 -7.37 -6.36
N SER A 101 13.05 -7.82 -6.50
CA SER A 101 14.15 -7.01 -7.03
C SER A 101 14.09 -6.86 -8.56
N ALA A 102 13.24 -7.64 -9.23
CA ALA A 102 13.02 -7.51 -10.67
C ALA A 102 12.37 -6.15 -11.02
N PRO A 103 12.79 -5.50 -12.14
CA PRO A 103 12.14 -4.29 -12.62
C PRO A 103 10.63 -4.46 -12.77
N GLY A 104 9.86 -3.45 -12.37
CA GLY A 104 8.39 -3.47 -12.48
C GLY A 104 7.66 -4.20 -11.35
N ARG A 105 8.37 -4.82 -10.40
CA ARG A 105 7.75 -5.44 -9.20
C ARG A 105 7.55 -4.47 -8.06
N LEU A 106 8.47 -3.53 -7.87
CA LEU A 106 8.36 -2.44 -6.89
C LEU A 106 8.13 -1.11 -7.61
N ILE A 107 6.91 -0.61 -7.51
CA ILE A 107 6.46 0.63 -8.12
C ILE A 107 6.60 1.77 -7.12
N ARG A 108 7.33 2.80 -7.56
CA ARG A 108 7.43 4.05 -6.80
C ARG A 108 6.14 4.83 -6.96
N GLY A 109 5.51 5.10 -5.82
CA GLY A 109 4.38 6.00 -5.71
C GLY A 109 4.73 7.20 -4.85
N GLY A 110 4.10 8.33 -5.11
CA GLY A 110 4.27 9.54 -4.33
C GLY A 110 3.20 10.58 -4.64
N TRP A 111 3.21 11.68 -3.89
CA TRP A 111 2.39 12.85 -4.14
C TRP A 111 3.24 13.93 -4.79
N GLN A 112 2.78 14.46 -5.91
CA GLN A 112 3.45 15.53 -6.65
C GLN A 112 2.40 16.40 -7.32
N ASP A 113 2.53 17.73 -7.22
CA ASP A 113 1.64 18.71 -7.86
C ASP A 113 0.14 18.47 -7.59
N GLY A 114 -0.21 18.11 -6.35
CA GLY A 114 -1.60 17.90 -5.94
C GLY A 114 -2.23 16.58 -6.40
N LYS A 115 -1.45 15.63 -6.92
CA LYS A 115 -1.93 14.32 -7.37
C LYS A 115 -0.98 13.18 -7.01
N VAL A 116 -1.52 11.97 -7.02
CA VAL A 116 -0.71 10.75 -6.96
C VAL A 116 0.01 10.55 -8.30
N ASN A 117 1.32 10.31 -8.23
CA ASN A 117 2.14 9.92 -9.36
C ASN A 117 2.67 8.50 -9.14
N LEU A 118 2.47 7.61 -10.11
CA LEU A 118 2.91 6.22 -10.09
C LEU A 118 3.72 5.92 -11.36
N THR A 119 4.91 5.33 -11.21
CA THR A 119 5.70 4.83 -12.34
C THR A 119 5.35 3.38 -12.63
N LEU A 120 4.15 3.14 -13.15
CA LEU A 120 3.71 1.78 -13.52
C LEU A 120 4.49 1.27 -14.75
N PRO A 121 4.70 -0.05 -14.87
CA PRO A 121 5.24 -0.63 -16.09
C PRO A 121 4.25 -0.44 -17.24
N GLU A 122 4.76 -0.30 -18.47
CA GLU A 122 3.91 -0.35 -19.66
C GLU A 122 3.28 -1.75 -19.78
N ALA A 123 2.01 -1.79 -20.18
CA ALA A 123 1.21 -3.00 -20.32
C ALA A 123 1.47 -3.71 -21.65
#